data_AF-X1MEN4-F1
#
_entry.id   AF-X1MEN4-F1
#
_cell.length_a   1.000
_cell.length_b   1.000
_cell.length_c   1.000
_cell.angle_alpha   90.00
_cell.angle_beta   90.00
_cell.angle_gamma   90.00
#
_symmetry.space_group_name_H-M   'P 1'
#
loop_
_entity.id
_entity.type
_entity.pdbx_description
1 polymer ?
#
loop_
_entity_poly.entity_id
_entity_poly.type
_entity_poly.pdbx_seq_one_letter_code
_entity_poly.pdbx_strand_id
1 'polypeptide(L)'
;EDSLLVFRYTAKGFIPAIISNQPIDKVRAIEFLGHKIATKHPLVKDWSAGSPAAIDIESATVSRKDYKPFANIKLKSAYPIVEGYKDSAAYGLRLDLADSIPLQKLDLTLSYSPEESLPQKEKFHLKLNFLISNFKFTYAHNNANFYDLFGPTKTSMKGDSFKLIYKKNLIFDEPSRYMDFNINLAAYLGLERLPDYQNIAATFDKLFLLSFNYNYKYMLGSLGAVDYEKGFKWQTFLANYYVNNVLYPRLYTNFDVGFPFLFNHSSIWLR
;
A
#
# COMPACT_ATOMS: atom_id res chain seq x y z
N GLU A 1 36.66 -34.46 24.65
CA GLU A 1 36.32 -33.55 23.54
C GLU A 1 35.44 -34.27 22.50
N ASP A 2 34.51 -35.10 22.99
CA ASP A 2 33.95 -36.23 22.22
C ASP A 2 32.50 -35.99 21.78
N SER A 3 31.97 -34.80 22.03
CA SER A 3 30.58 -34.45 21.76
C SER A 3 30.42 -32.99 21.33
N LEU A 4 29.51 -32.75 20.39
CA LEU A 4 29.16 -31.44 19.88
C LEU A 4 27.77 -31.03 20.38
N LEU A 5 27.66 -29.80 20.89
CA LEU A 5 26.37 -29.17 21.12
C LEU A 5 25.82 -28.67 19.76
N VAL A 6 24.65 -29.15 19.37
CA VAL A 6 23.98 -28.80 18.12
C VAL A 6 22.54 -28.39 18.40
N PHE A 7 21.90 -27.71 17.44
CA PHE A 7 20.48 -27.42 17.51
C PHE A 7 19.71 -28.36 16.59
N ARG A 8 18.89 -29.24 17.18
CA ARG A 8 17.98 -30.08 16.43
C ARG A 8 16.75 -29.24 16.04
N TYR A 9 16.54 -29.07 14.74
CA TYR A 9 15.32 -28.44 14.23
C TYR A 9 14.13 -29.38 14.41
N THR A 10 13.10 -28.92 15.12
CA THR A 10 11.86 -29.66 15.36
C THR A 10 10.66 -28.75 15.10
N ALA A 11 9.45 -29.30 15.10
CA ALA A 11 8.21 -28.51 15.07
C ALA A 11 8.06 -27.56 16.28
N LYS A 12 8.86 -27.73 17.33
CA LYS A 12 8.91 -26.84 18.52
C LYS A 12 10.08 -25.84 18.46
N GLY A 13 10.74 -25.70 17.31
CA GLY A 13 11.92 -24.85 17.12
C GLY A 13 13.25 -25.58 17.32
N PHE A 14 14.31 -24.80 17.53
CA PHE A 14 15.68 -25.28 17.75
C PHE A 14 15.87 -25.73 19.19
N ILE A 15 15.98 -27.04 19.38
CA ILE A 15 16.23 -27.64 20.71
C ILE A 15 17.70 -28.01 20.81
N PRO A 16 18.42 -27.58 21.87
CA PRO A 16 19.79 -28.03 22.11
C PRO A 16 19.84 -29.56 22.20
N ALA A 17 20.77 -30.16 21.48
CA ALA A 17 21.03 -31.59 21.47
C ALA A 17 22.54 -31.81 21.48
N ILE A 18 22.96 -32.98 21.97
CA ILE A 18 24.36 -33.38 21.98
C ILE A 18 24.49 -34.54 20.99
N ILE A 19 25.41 -34.42 20.05
CA ILE A 19 25.79 -35.50 19.15
C ILE A 19 27.24 -35.90 19.44
N SER A 20 27.57 -37.17 19.18
CA SER A 20 28.95 -37.62 19.24
C SER A 20 29.76 -36.90 18.15
N ASN A 21 30.99 -36.49 18.47
CA ASN A 21 31.91 -35.87 17.53
C ASN A 21 32.54 -36.94 16.60
N GLN A 22 31.70 -37.64 15.84
CA GLN A 22 32.12 -38.70 14.91
C GLN A 22 31.38 -38.55 13.56
N PRO A 23 32.05 -38.85 12.42
CA PRO A 23 31.40 -38.83 11.11
C PRO A 23 30.20 -39.79 11.06
N ILE A 24 29.10 -39.36 10.43
CA ILE A 24 27.92 -40.21 10.20
C ILE A 24 27.89 -40.61 8.74
N ASP A 25 28.09 -41.90 8.45
CA ASP A 25 28.21 -42.41 7.07
C ASP A 25 26.86 -42.57 6.35
N LYS A 26 25.74 -42.58 7.08
CA LYS A 26 24.39 -42.83 6.55
C LYS A 26 23.39 -41.76 7.00
N VAL A 27 23.48 -40.58 6.39
CA VAL A 27 22.42 -39.57 6.47
C VAL A 27 21.42 -39.77 5.33
N ARG A 28 20.12 -39.58 5.58
CA ARG A 28 19.13 -39.49 4.50
C ARG A 28 19.46 -38.25 3.67
N ALA A 29 19.96 -38.45 2.46
CA ALA A 29 20.27 -37.34 1.56
C ALA A 29 18.96 -36.63 1.20
N ILE A 30 18.82 -35.38 1.61
CA ILE A 30 17.81 -34.50 1.03
C ILE A 30 18.29 -34.20 -0.39
N GLU A 31 17.49 -34.55 -1.39
CA GLU A 31 17.79 -34.18 -2.77
C GLU A 31 17.56 -32.67 -2.94
N PHE A 32 18.61 -31.88 -2.79
CA PHE A 32 18.56 -30.47 -3.12
C PHE A 32 18.50 -30.29 -4.63
N LEU A 33 17.31 -30.00 -5.16
CA LEU A 33 17.10 -29.75 -6.59
C LEU A 33 18.00 -28.61 -7.11
N GLY A 34 18.22 -27.57 -6.31
CA GLY A 34 19.18 -26.50 -6.63
C GLY A 34 20.62 -27.02 -6.76
N HIS A 35 21.03 -27.95 -5.90
CA HIS A 35 22.34 -28.59 -6.00
C HIS A 35 22.43 -29.49 -7.25
N LYS A 36 21.40 -30.28 -7.56
CA LYS A 36 21.36 -31.09 -8.79
C LYS A 36 21.48 -30.22 -10.05
N ILE A 37 20.78 -29.08 -10.11
CA ILE A 37 20.88 -28.12 -11.22
C ILE A 37 22.29 -27.54 -11.31
N ALA A 38 22.84 -27.07 -10.18
CA ALA A 38 24.18 -26.49 -10.14
C ALA A 38 25.29 -27.49 -10.49
N THR A 39 25.08 -28.79 -10.24
CA THR A 39 26.01 -29.87 -10.61
C THR A 39 25.86 -30.25 -12.09
N LYS A 40 24.63 -30.34 -12.61
CA LYS A 40 24.35 -30.68 -14.02
C LYS A 40 24.69 -29.52 -14.98
N HIS A 41 24.49 -28.28 -14.53
CA HIS A 41 24.71 -27.05 -15.29
C HIS A 41 25.57 -26.07 -14.46
N PRO A 42 26.90 -26.26 -14.38
CA PRO A 42 27.78 -25.44 -13.55
C PRO A 42 27.70 -23.93 -13.83
N LEU A 43 27.43 -23.54 -15.09
CA LEU A 43 27.09 -22.19 -15.56
C LEU A 43 26.13 -21.43 -14.65
N VAL A 44 25.15 -22.11 -14.04
CA VAL A 44 24.14 -21.46 -13.19
C VAL A 44 24.76 -20.86 -11.93
N LYS A 45 25.91 -21.36 -11.48
CA LYS A 45 26.66 -20.79 -10.35
C LYS A 45 27.19 -19.38 -10.67
N ASP A 46 27.44 -19.11 -11.95
CA ASP A 46 27.97 -17.82 -12.43
C ASP A 46 26.86 -16.78 -12.67
N TRP A 47 25.59 -17.19 -12.64
CA TRP A 47 24.45 -16.27 -12.77
C TRP A 47 24.14 -15.49 -11.49
N SER A 48 24.83 -15.80 -10.40
CA SER A 48 24.76 -14.99 -9.19
C SER A 48 25.32 -13.61 -9.48
N ALA A 49 24.58 -12.56 -9.13
CA ALA A 49 25.03 -11.16 -9.25
C ALA A 49 26.21 -10.82 -8.31
N GLY A 50 26.76 -11.81 -7.58
CA GLY A 50 27.80 -11.64 -6.58
C GLY A 50 27.26 -10.98 -5.30
N SER A 51 28.17 -10.64 -4.40
CA SER A 51 27.80 -9.85 -3.21
C SER A 51 27.73 -8.38 -3.59
N PRO A 52 26.64 -7.65 -3.27
CA PRO A 52 26.60 -6.19 -3.40
C PRO A 52 27.73 -5.49 -2.63
N ALA A 53 28.26 -6.13 -1.57
CA ALA A 53 29.40 -5.60 -0.80
C ALA A 53 30.74 -5.67 -1.54
N ALA A 54 30.83 -6.42 -2.65
CA ALA A 54 32.02 -6.43 -3.50
C ALA A 54 32.12 -5.19 -4.41
N ILE A 55 31.04 -4.40 -4.51
CA ILE A 55 31.04 -3.14 -5.23
C ILE A 55 31.60 -2.06 -4.31
N ASP A 56 32.71 -1.44 -4.69
CA ASP A 56 33.19 -0.23 -4.02
C ASP A 56 32.25 0.94 -4.34
N ILE A 57 31.33 1.20 -3.43
CA ILE A 57 30.32 2.25 -3.55
C ILE A 57 30.98 3.63 -3.66
N GLU A 58 32.13 3.86 -3.02
CA GLU A 58 32.82 5.15 -3.08
C GLU A 58 33.38 5.38 -4.49
N SER A 59 33.94 4.35 -5.13
CA SER A 59 34.38 4.43 -6.53
C SER A 59 33.24 4.70 -7.52
N ALA A 60 32.02 4.25 -7.21
CA ALA A 60 30.82 4.46 -8.02
C ALA A 60 30.08 5.78 -7.71
N THR A 61 30.48 6.50 -6.65
CA THR A 61 29.80 7.72 -6.21
C THR A 61 30.22 8.92 -7.04
N VAL A 62 29.38 9.30 -8.02
CA VAL A 62 29.62 10.49 -8.88
C VAL A 62 29.48 11.81 -8.10
N SER A 63 28.63 11.84 -7.07
CA SER A 63 28.52 13.00 -6.18
C SER A 63 27.83 12.65 -4.86
N ARG A 64 28.28 13.22 -3.74
CA ARG A 64 27.63 13.18 -2.43
C ARG A 64 27.14 14.58 -2.08
N LYS A 65 25.83 14.81 -2.11
CA LYS A 65 25.18 16.09 -1.81
C LYS A 65 23.85 15.85 -1.11
N ASP A 66 23.36 16.87 -0.40
CA ASP A 66 22.01 16.85 0.17
C ASP A 66 20.98 16.68 -0.95
N TYR A 67 20.12 15.68 -0.78
CA TYR A 67 19.05 15.44 -1.74
C TYR A 67 18.01 16.55 -1.63
N LYS A 68 17.78 17.25 -2.76
CA LYS A 68 16.72 18.27 -2.88
C LYS A 68 15.56 17.68 -3.69
N PRO A 69 14.49 17.19 -3.06
CA PRO A 69 13.46 16.42 -3.77
C PRO A 69 12.80 17.20 -4.91
N PHE A 70 12.38 18.44 -4.64
CA PHE A 70 11.73 19.30 -5.63
C PHE A 70 12.60 19.66 -6.84
N ALA A 71 13.91 19.78 -6.65
CA ALA A 71 14.83 20.10 -7.73
C ALA A 71 15.10 18.88 -8.64
N ASN A 72 14.68 17.67 -8.22
CA ASN A 72 14.93 16.42 -8.92
C ASN A 72 13.67 15.80 -9.53
N ILE A 73 12.51 16.47 -9.46
CA ILE A 73 11.31 16.03 -10.15
C ILE A 73 11.57 16.08 -11.67
N LYS A 74 11.39 14.93 -12.34
CA LYS A 74 11.54 14.79 -13.78
C LYS A 74 10.31 14.11 -14.36
N LEU A 75 9.99 14.43 -15.62
CA LEU A 75 9.02 13.68 -16.40
C LEU A 75 9.50 12.23 -16.55
N LYS A 76 8.66 11.27 -16.16
CA LYS A 76 8.92 9.83 -16.28
C LYS A 76 8.18 9.24 -17.46
N SER A 77 6.95 9.67 -17.68
CA SER A 77 6.12 9.20 -18.78
C SER A 77 5.12 10.26 -19.22
N ALA A 78 4.83 10.24 -20.52
CA ALA A 78 3.77 10.99 -21.15
C ALA A 78 3.14 10.09 -22.23
N TYR A 79 1.84 9.80 -22.12
CA TYR A 79 1.17 8.92 -23.08
C TYR A 79 -0.30 9.28 -23.26
N PRO A 80 -0.86 9.08 -24.47
CA PRO A 80 -2.28 9.27 -24.70
C PRO A 80 -3.09 8.26 -23.91
N ILE A 81 -4.29 8.66 -23.52
CA ILE A 81 -5.25 7.82 -22.80
C ILE A 81 -6.64 7.94 -23.41
N VAL A 82 -7.46 6.94 -23.16
CA VAL A 82 -8.91 6.97 -23.37
C VAL A 82 -9.57 6.57 -22.06
N GLU A 83 -10.59 7.28 -21.64
CA GLU A 83 -11.34 6.99 -20.41
C GLU A 83 -12.84 7.28 -20.59
N GLY A 84 -13.65 6.88 -19.61
CA GLY A 84 -15.10 7.11 -19.63
C GLY A 84 -15.51 8.22 -18.66
N TYR A 85 -16.42 9.08 -19.10
CA TYR A 85 -17.16 9.99 -18.24
C TYR A 85 -18.66 9.77 -18.44
N LYS A 86 -19.34 9.26 -17.40
CA LYS A 86 -20.70 8.74 -17.48
C LYS A 86 -20.77 7.68 -18.60
N ASP A 87 -21.52 7.97 -19.66
CA ASP A 87 -21.66 7.09 -20.84
C ASP A 87 -20.86 7.59 -22.06
N SER A 88 -20.11 8.68 -21.91
CA SER A 88 -19.29 9.29 -22.95
C SER A 88 -17.84 8.82 -22.89
N ALA A 89 -17.24 8.61 -24.07
CA ALA A 89 -15.80 8.42 -24.18
C ALA A 89 -15.06 9.76 -24.12
N ALA A 90 -13.94 9.80 -23.39
CA ALA A 90 -13.03 10.92 -23.27
C ALA A 90 -11.64 10.54 -23.78
N TYR A 91 -11.02 11.44 -24.53
CA TYR A 91 -9.68 11.26 -25.08
C TYR A 91 -8.73 12.25 -24.42
N GLY A 92 -7.52 11.81 -24.07
CA GLY A 92 -6.67 12.63 -23.22
C GLY A 92 -5.20 12.27 -23.23
N LEU A 93 -4.49 12.91 -22.31
CA LEU A 93 -3.07 12.74 -22.05
C LEU A 93 -2.85 12.51 -20.56
N ARG A 94 -1.96 11.58 -20.25
CA ARG A 94 -1.43 11.40 -18.89
C ARG A 94 0.04 11.75 -18.84
N LEU A 95 0.42 12.50 -17.82
CA LEU A 95 1.79 12.87 -17.49
C LEU A 95 2.10 12.37 -16.09
N ASP A 96 3.21 11.63 -15.94
CA ASP A 96 3.70 11.22 -14.63
C ASP A 96 5.10 11.83 -14.42
N LEU A 97 5.25 12.59 -13.34
CA LEU A 97 6.50 13.20 -12.91
C LEU A 97 6.87 12.64 -11.54
N ALA A 98 8.14 12.32 -11.35
CA ALA A 98 8.62 11.86 -10.05
C ALA A 98 10.08 12.24 -9.87
N ASP A 99 10.50 12.34 -8.62
CA ASP A 99 11.90 12.46 -8.27
C ASP A 99 12.65 11.12 -8.43
N SER A 100 13.97 11.13 -8.22
CA SER A 100 14.81 9.92 -8.36
C SER A 100 14.63 8.92 -7.21
N ILE A 101 14.30 9.42 -6.02
CA ILE A 101 13.95 8.63 -4.85
C ILE A 101 12.47 8.91 -4.63
N PRO A 102 11.53 8.02 -4.96
CA PRO A 102 10.10 8.31 -5.18
C PRO A 102 9.33 8.79 -3.93
N LEU A 103 9.77 9.90 -3.36
CA LEU A 103 9.24 10.63 -2.22
C LEU A 103 8.31 11.74 -2.68
N GLN A 104 8.51 12.22 -3.92
CA GLN A 104 7.68 13.22 -4.56
C GLN A 104 7.21 12.71 -5.92
N LYS A 105 5.88 12.68 -6.09
CA LYS A 105 5.27 12.20 -7.33
C LYS A 105 4.09 13.09 -7.70
N LEU A 106 4.03 13.49 -8.96
CA LEU A 106 2.92 14.23 -9.54
C LEU A 106 2.36 13.46 -10.73
N ASP A 107 1.08 13.13 -10.69
CA ASP A 107 0.34 12.53 -11.80
C ASP A 107 -0.71 13.52 -12.27
N LEU A 108 -0.69 13.87 -13.56
CA LEU A 108 -1.68 14.74 -14.19
C LEU A 108 -2.37 13.97 -15.32
N THR A 109 -3.70 13.97 -15.28
CA THR A 109 -4.57 13.45 -16.32
C THR A 109 -5.45 14.58 -16.82
N LEU A 110 -5.45 14.78 -18.14
CA LEU A 110 -6.29 15.74 -18.84
C LEU A 110 -7.03 14.99 -19.95
N SER A 111 -8.34 15.12 -20.03
CA SER A 111 -9.10 14.50 -21.12
C SER A 111 -10.33 15.35 -21.50
N TYR A 112 -10.87 15.06 -22.68
CA TYR A 112 -12.01 15.77 -23.24
C TYR A 112 -13.00 14.78 -23.87
N SER A 113 -14.28 14.90 -23.48
CA SER A 113 -15.40 14.15 -24.06
C SER A 113 -16.05 14.95 -25.19
N PRO A 114 -15.93 14.53 -26.47
CA PRO A 114 -16.44 15.31 -27.60
C PRO A 114 -17.95 15.18 -27.82
N GLU A 115 -18.62 14.26 -27.14
CA GLU A 115 -20.04 13.94 -27.36
C GLU A 115 -20.95 15.17 -27.24
N GLU A 116 -21.88 15.32 -28.19
CA GLU A 116 -22.79 16.48 -28.24
C GLU A 116 -23.87 16.46 -27.16
N SER A 117 -24.27 15.27 -26.72
CA SER A 117 -25.24 15.06 -25.63
C SER A 117 -24.74 15.62 -24.29
N LEU A 118 -23.42 15.76 -24.14
CA LEU A 118 -22.80 16.20 -22.89
C LEU A 118 -22.78 17.73 -22.78
N PRO A 119 -23.24 18.31 -21.64
CA PRO A 119 -23.17 19.74 -21.42
C PRO A 119 -21.74 20.28 -21.55
N GLN A 120 -21.57 21.46 -22.13
CA GLN A 120 -20.24 22.05 -22.39
C GLN A 120 -19.34 22.10 -21.14
N LYS A 121 -19.92 22.37 -19.97
CA LYS A 121 -19.21 22.43 -18.67
C LYS A 121 -18.73 21.07 -18.14
N GLU A 122 -19.15 19.98 -18.76
CA GLU A 122 -18.81 18.61 -18.37
C GLU A 122 -17.86 17.93 -19.37
N LYS A 123 -17.53 18.59 -20.49
CA LYS A 123 -16.68 18.00 -21.53
C LYS A 123 -15.21 17.93 -21.16
N PHE A 124 -14.74 18.79 -20.26
CA PHE A 124 -13.34 18.80 -19.83
C PHE A 124 -13.18 18.07 -18.50
N HIS A 125 -12.18 17.19 -18.44
CA HIS A 125 -11.85 16.40 -17.27
C HIS A 125 -10.39 16.62 -16.88
N LEU A 126 -10.16 16.77 -15.58
CA LEU A 126 -8.83 16.93 -15.03
C LEU A 126 -8.70 16.13 -13.74
N LYS A 127 -7.56 15.46 -13.57
CA LYS A 127 -7.17 14.85 -12.31
C LYS A 127 -5.70 15.10 -12.03
N LEU A 128 -5.41 15.71 -10.89
CA LEU A 128 -4.07 15.96 -10.39
C LEU A 128 -3.88 15.19 -9.08
N ASN A 129 -2.84 14.39 -8.99
CA ASN A 129 -2.40 13.78 -7.74
C ASN A 129 -0.98 14.26 -7.46
N PHE A 130 -0.75 14.75 -6.24
CA PHE A 130 0.55 15.19 -5.79
C PHE A 130 0.88 14.53 -4.45
N LEU A 131 1.84 13.61 -4.47
CA LEU A 131 2.42 12.99 -3.29
C LEU A 131 3.67 13.76 -2.91
N ILE A 132 3.74 14.21 -1.67
CA ILE A 132 4.91 14.86 -1.09
C ILE A 132 5.11 14.34 0.33
N SER A 133 6.14 13.51 0.50
CA SER A 133 6.44 12.88 1.80
C SER A 133 5.18 12.15 2.31
N ASN A 134 4.67 12.55 3.48
CA ASN A 134 3.51 11.96 4.13
C ASN A 134 2.16 12.53 3.66
N PHE A 135 2.18 13.55 2.80
CA PHE A 135 0.98 14.19 2.28
C PHE A 135 0.64 13.71 0.87
N LYS A 136 -0.63 13.44 0.62
CA LYS A 136 -1.17 13.23 -0.72
C LYS A 136 -2.31 14.22 -0.95
N PHE A 137 -2.10 15.10 -1.91
CA PHE A 137 -3.13 15.99 -2.44
C PHE A 137 -3.72 15.39 -3.71
N THR A 138 -5.04 15.41 -3.83
CA THR A 138 -5.74 15.06 -5.07
C THR A 138 -6.75 16.17 -5.38
N TYR A 139 -6.68 16.68 -6.60
CA TYR A 139 -7.71 17.53 -7.17
C TYR A 139 -8.30 16.83 -8.40
N ALA A 140 -9.62 16.88 -8.57
CA ALA A 140 -10.22 16.44 -9.82
C ALA A 140 -11.43 17.31 -10.19
N HIS A 141 -11.56 17.62 -11.47
CA HIS A 141 -12.67 18.34 -12.09
C HIS A 141 -13.34 17.40 -13.08
N ASN A 142 -14.65 17.16 -12.92
CA ASN A 142 -15.44 16.20 -13.70
C ASN A 142 -14.67 14.89 -13.90
N ASN A 143 -14.22 14.28 -12.80
CA ASN A 143 -13.29 13.15 -12.85
C ASN A 143 -13.82 12.04 -13.76
N ALA A 144 -13.06 11.67 -14.77
CA ALA A 144 -13.31 10.52 -15.63
C ALA A 144 -12.52 9.28 -15.14
N ASN A 145 -12.84 8.10 -15.67
CA ASN A 145 -12.16 6.86 -15.30
C ASN A 145 -12.16 5.85 -16.45
N PHE A 146 -11.03 5.19 -16.68
CA PHE A 146 -10.89 4.12 -17.67
C PHE A 146 -11.96 3.02 -17.52
N TYR A 147 -12.25 2.61 -16.29
CA TYR A 147 -13.24 1.55 -16.04
C TYR A 147 -14.65 1.96 -16.44
N ASP A 148 -14.95 3.25 -16.57
CA ASP A 148 -16.27 3.71 -16.99
C ASP A 148 -16.52 3.49 -18.48
N LEU A 149 -15.53 3.09 -19.28
CA LEU A 149 -15.76 2.74 -20.69
C LEU A 149 -16.58 1.45 -20.86
N PHE A 150 -16.45 0.51 -19.93
CA PHE A 150 -17.01 -0.84 -20.05
C PHE A 150 -17.57 -1.40 -18.73
N GLY A 151 -17.30 -0.72 -17.62
CA GLY A 151 -17.68 -1.16 -16.29
C GLY A 151 -19.19 -1.04 -16.06
N PRO A 152 -19.80 -2.01 -15.33
CA PRO A 152 -21.22 -1.97 -15.00
C PRO A 152 -21.55 -0.90 -13.95
N THR A 153 -20.55 -0.39 -13.24
CA THR A 153 -20.70 0.70 -12.26
C THR A 153 -19.75 1.83 -12.65
N LYS A 154 -20.33 2.99 -12.94
CA LYS A 154 -19.59 4.21 -13.28
C LYS A 154 -19.03 4.84 -12.01
N THR A 155 -17.80 5.33 -12.09
CA THR A 155 -17.05 5.97 -10.99
C THR A 155 -16.70 7.43 -11.31
N SER A 156 -16.96 7.85 -12.54
CA SER A 156 -16.87 9.23 -12.98
C SER A 156 -17.81 10.11 -12.15
N MET A 157 -17.36 11.32 -11.90
CA MET A 157 -17.99 12.20 -10.93
C MET A 157 -18.00 13.63 -11.45
N LYS A 158 -19.18 14.21 -11.51
CA LYS A 158 -19.36 15.62 -11.85
C LYS A 158 -18.86 16.53 -10.75
N GLY A 159 -18.33 17.68 -11.16
CA GLY A 159 -17.93 18.76 -10.26
C GLY A 159 -16.49 18.65 -9.81
N ASP A 160 -16.17 19.40 -8.76
CA ASP A 160 -14.81 19.52 -8.23
C ASP A 160 -14.65 18.69 -6.96
N SER A 161 -13.52 18.01 -6.84
CA SER A 161 -13.12 17.33 -5.61
C SER A 161 -11.70 17.69 -5.21
N PHE A 162 -11.55 17.99 -3.93
CA PHE A 162 -10.28 18.28 -3.28
C PHE A 162 -10.10 17.28 -2.16
N LYS A 163 -8.98 16.55 -2.14
CA LYS A 163 -8.65 15.57 -1.10
C LYS A 163 -7.24 15.83 -0.60
N LEU A 164 -7.08 15.91 0.72
CA LEU A 164 -5.79 16.01 1.39
C LEU A 164 -5.71 14.87 2.40
N ILE A 165 -4.72 14.01 2.20
CA ILE A 165 -4.47 12.85 3.04
C ILE A 165 -3.09 13.02 3.69
N TYR A 166 -3.01 12.83 5.00
CA TYR A 166 -1.75 12.77 5.74
C TYR A 166 -1.63 11.43 6.46
N LYS A 167 -0.60 10.64 6.10
CA LYS A 167 -0.33 9.34 6.72
C LYS A 167 1.00 9.36 7.48
N LYS A 168 1.02 8.86 8.70
CA LYS A 168 2.25 8.73 9.48
C LYS A 168 2.30 7.41 10.24
N ASN A 169 3.40 6.69 10.07
CA ASN A 169 3.76 5.58 10.94
C ASN A 169 4.48 6.15 12.18
N LEU A 170 4.00 5.82 13.37
CA LEU A 170 4.62 6.18 14.64
C LEU A 170 5.55 5.08 15.14
N ILE A 171 5.18 3.82 14.93
CA ILE A 171 6.00 2.64 15.20
C ILE A 171 5.92 1.73 13.98
N PHE A 172 7.08 1.28 13.48
CA PHE A 172 7.18 0.39 12.32
C PHE A 172 8.15 -0.75 12.64
N ASP A 173 7.62 -1.81 13.26
CA ASP A 173 8.33 -3.02 13.66
C ASP A 173 7.50 -4.24 13.23
N GLU A 174 7.34 -4.36 11.91
CA GLU A 174 6.56 -5.44 11.30
C GLU A 174 7.26 -6.81 11.46
N PRO A 175 6.49 -7.91 11.59
CA PRO A 175 5.03 -7.97 11.57
C PRO A 175 4.36 -7.79 12.96
N SER A 176 5.16 -7.72 14.02
CA SER A 176 4.70 -7.90 15.41
C SER A 176 4.12 -6.63 16.01
N ARG A 177 4.70 -5.46 15.72
CA ARG A 177 4.31 -4.18 16.34
C ARG A 177 4.22 -3.07 15.31
N TYR A 178 3.05 -2.45 15.22
CA TYR A 178 2.82 -1.37 14.26
C TYR A 178 1.85 -0.35 14.85
N MET A 179 2.14 0.93 14.65
CA MET A 179 1.27 2.03 15.05
C MET A 179 1.27 3.10 13.97
N ASP A 180 0.09 3.44 13.47
CA ASP A 180 -0.08 4.46 12.45
C ASP A 180 -1.34 5.28 12.66
N PHE A 181 -1.37 6.43 11.99
CA PHE A 181 -2.62 7.12 11.75
C PHE A 181 -2.67 7.74 10.36
N ASN A 182 -3.89 8.01 9.93
CA ASN A 182 -4.22 8.67 8.68
C ASN A 182 -5.33 9.71 8.92
N ILE A 183 -5.08 10.96 8.51
CA ILE A 183 -6.10 12.02 8.45
C ILE A 183 -6.45 12.25 6.99
N ASN A 184 -7.74 12.23 6.67
CA ASN A 184 -8.24 12.52 5.33
C ASN A 184 -9.30 13.62 5.39
N LEU A 185 -9.01 14.73 4.70
CA LEU A 185 -9.89 15.86 4.47
C LEU A 185 -10.34 15.83 3.02
N ALA A 186 -11.63 15.83 2.76
CA ALA A 186 -12.16 15.92 1.40
C ALA A 186 -13.28 16.96 1.30
N ALA A 187 -13.30 17.70 0.20
CA ALA A 187 -14.35 18.63 -0.17
C ALA A 187 -14.82 18.29 -1.59
N TYR A 188 -16.13 18.25 -1.79
CA TYR A 188 -16.75 18.00 -3.07
C TYR A 188 -17.77 19.10 -3.37
N LEU A 189 -17.75 19.63 -4.59
CA LEU A 189 -18.56 20.76 -5.03
C LEU A 189 -19.22 20.44 -6.37
N GLY A 190 -20.53 20.69 -6.49
CA GLY A 190 -21.28 20.43 -7.72
C GLY A 190 -21.60 18.95 -7.97
N LEU A 191 -21.72 18.17 -6.90
CA LEU A 191 -22.03 16.73 -6.96
C LEU A 191 -23.44 16.45 -7.49
N GLU A 192 -23.56 15.39 -8.29
CA GLU A 192 -24.85 14.78 -8.68
C GLU A 192 -25.08 13.40 -8.04
N ARG A 193 -24.00 12.72 -7.67
CA ARG A 193 -24.00 11.37 -7.07
C ARG A 193 -23.13 11.40 -5.81
N LEU A 194 -23.42 10.50 -4.86
CA LEU A 194 -22.60 10.36 -3.67
C LEU A 194 -21.20 9.83 -4.05
N PRO A 195 -20.10 10.39 -3.50
CA PRO A 195 -18.74 9.98 -3.87
C PRO A 195 -18.46 8.49 -3.73
N ASP A 196 -18.97 7.84 -2.68
CA ASP A 196 -18.76 6.41 -2.42
C ASP A 196 -19.91 5.52 -2.95
N TYR A 197 -21.00 6.14 -3.43
CA TYR A 197 -22.20 5.45 -3.89
C TYR A 197 -22.73 6.05 -5.18
N GLN A 198 -22.10 5.67 -6.29
CA GLN A 198 -22.35 6.26 -7.61
C GLN A 198 -23.73 5.91 -8.20
N ASN A 199 -24.39 4.90 -7.63
CA ASN A 199 -25.78 4.56 -7.97
C ASN A 199 -26.82 5.44 -7.24
N ILE A 200 -26.40 6.23 -6.24
CA ILE A 200 -27.29 7.04 -5.42
C ILE A 200 -27.17 8.51 -5.83
N ALA A 201 -28.29 9.09 -6.25
CA ALA A 201 -28.37 10.53 -6.50
C ALA A 201 -28.11 11.32 -5.21
N ALA A 202 -27.24 12.31 -5.28
CA ALA A 202 -27.00 13.21 -4.17
C ALA A 202 -28.19 14.18 -4.04
N THR A 203 -28.67 14.38 -2.83
CA THR A 203 -29.71 15.39 -2.52
C THR A 203 -29.11 16.76 -2.20
N PHE A 204 -27.80 16.92 -2.42
CA PHE A 204 -27.00 18.09 -2.10
C PHE A 204 -25.84 18.21 -3.10
N ASP A 205 -25.35 19.42 -3.31
CA ASP A 205 -24.28 19.72 -4.25
C ASP A 205 -22.89 19.82 -3.59
N LYS A 206 -22.84 20.04 -2.26
CA LYS A 206 -21.61 20.24 -1.49
C LYS A 206 -21.48 19.23 -0.36
N LEU A 207 -20.31 18.63 -0.24
CA LEU A 207 -19.99 17.69 0.83
C LEU A 207 -18.58 17.91 1.35
N PHE A 208 -18.45 18.03 2.66
CA PHE A 208 -17.16 18.05 3.35
C PHE A 208 -17.03 16.81 4.22
N LEU A 209 -15.86 16.17 4.17
CA LEU A 209 -15.52 14.98 4.93
C LEU A 209 -14.22 15.24 5.69
N LEU A 210 -14.24 14.98 6.99
CA LEU A 210 -13.04 14.83 7.81
C LEU A 210 -13.06 13.43 8.40
N SER A 211 -12.02 12.65 8.12
CA SER A 211 -11.85 11.31 8.68
C SER A 211 -10.48 11.14 9.32
N PHE A 212 -10.45 10.37 10.39
CA PHE A 212 -9.24 9.98 11.12
C PHE A 212 -9.28 8.48 11.35
N ASN A 213 -8.22 7.80 10.94
CA ASN A 213 -8.00 6.39 11.21
C ASN A 213 -6.77 6.27 12.08
N TYR A 214 -6.87 5.52 13.17
CA TYR A 214 -5.76 5.15 14.03
C TYR A 214 -5.72 3.64 14.17
N ASN A 215 -4.53 3.07 14.01
CA ASN A 215 -4.31 1.65 14.22
C ASN A 215 -3.12 1.47 15.15
N TYR A 216 -3.30 0.61 16.14
CA TYR A 216 -2.24 0.07 16.97
C TYR A 216 -2.33 -1.45 16.97
N LYS A 217 -1.20 -2.10 16.82
CA LYS A 217 -1.08 -3.56 16.86
C LYS A 217 0.17 -3.94 17.63
N TYR A 218 0.02 -4.87 18.56
CA TYR A 218 1.11 -5.63 19.15
C TYR A 218 0.68 -7.09 19.25
N MET A 219 1.09 -7.91 18.28
CA MET A 219 0.71 -9.32 18.19
C MET A 219 1.94 -10.20 18.03
N LEU A 220 1.92 -11.36 18.64
CA LEU A 220 3.02 -12.31 18.68
C LEU A 220 2.53 -13.69 18.24
N GLY A 221 3.37 -14.43 17.54
CA GLY A 221 3.14 -15.80 17.14
C GLY A 221 4.45 -16.55 17.00
N SER A 222 4.38 -17.88 17.11
CA SER A 222 5.51 -18.77 16.91
C SER A 222 6.00 -18.75 15.45
N LEU A 223 7.26 -19.15 15.23
CA LEU A 223 7.81 -19.21 13.87
C LEU A 223 7.03 -20.23 13.03
N GLY A 224 6.45 -19.79 11.90
CA GLY A 224 5.59 -20.63 11.05
C GLY A 224 4.15 -20.77 11.54
N ALA A 225 3.72 -19.99 12.54
CA ALA A 225 2.32 -19.92 12.94
C ALA A 225 1.43 -19.42 11.80
N VAL A 226 0.23 -19.99 11.68
CA VAL A 226 -0.77 -19.58 10.68
C VAL A 226 -1.44 -18.26 11.06
N ASP A 227 -1.56 -17.98 12.36
CA ASP A 227 -2.14 -16.75 12.90
C ASP A 227 -1.42 -16.34 14.20
N TYR A 228 -1.72 -15.15 14.72
CA TYR A 228 -1.19 -14.65 15.98
C TYR A 228 -1.76 -15.43 17.17
N GLU A 229 -0.87 -15.76 18.11
CA GLU A 229 -1.20 -16.57 19.29
C GLU A 229 -1.59 -15.70 20.49
N LYS A 230 -1.09 -14.46 20.54
CA LYS A 230 -1.39 -13.51 21.62
C LYS A 230 -1.13 -12.07 21.22
N GLY A 231 -1.70 -11.14 21.99
CA GLY A 231 -1.44 -9.71 21.85
C GLY A 231 -2.71 -8.90 21.87
N PHE A 232 -2.63 -7.67 21.36
CA PHE A 232 -3.78 -6.79 21.24
C PHE A 232 -3.72 -5.93 19.99
N LYS A 233 -4.89 -5.53 19.52
CA LYS A 233 -5.09 -4.64 18.38
C LYS A 233 -6.14 -3.62 18.75
N TRP A 234 -5.86 -2.36 18.49
CA TRP A 234 -6.79 -1.28 18.70
C TRP A 234 -6.94 -0.49 17.41
N GLN A 235 -8.17 -0.33 16.96
CA GLN A 235 -8.50 0.45 15.78
C GLN A 235 -9.54 1.49 16.16
N THR A 236 -9.33 2.73 15.72
CA THR A 236 -10.26 3.82 15.93
C THR A 236 -10.47 4.53 14.59
N PHE A 237 -11.74 4.66 14.20
CA PHE A 237 -12.16 5.37 13.02
C PHE A 237 -13.16 6.47 13.40
N LEU A 238 -12.81 7.70 13.08
CA LEU A 238 -13.68 8.86 13.19
C LEU A 238 -14.00 9.34 11.77
N ALA A 239 -15.27 9.58 11.48
CA ALA A 239 -15.72 10.14 10.21
C ALA A 239 -16.80 11.19 10.45
N ASN A 240 -16.54 12.41 9.98
CA ASN A 240 -17.42 13.55 10.11
C ASN A 240 -17.84 14.01 8.72
N TYR A 241 -19.13 14.01 8.46
CA TYR A 241 -19.71 14.50 7.21
C TYR A 241 -20.39 15.83 7.50
N TYR A 242 -20.07 16.86 6.76
CA TYR A 242 -20.72 18.17 6.86
C TYR A 242 -21.41 18.49 5.54
N VAL A 243 -22.72 18.63 5.60
CA VAL A 243 -23.60 18.81 4.45
C VAL A 243 -24.80 19.66 4.86
N ASN A 244 -25.21 20.62 4.03
CA ASN A 244 -26.35 21.52 4.29
C ASN A 244 -26.34 22.15 5.69
N ASN A 245 -25.17 22.58 6.16
CA ASN A 245 -24.95 23.15 7.49
C ASN A 245 -25.21 22.22 8.69
N VAL A 246 -25.25 20.90 8.45
CA VAL A 246 -25.40 19.88 9.49
C VAL A 246 -24.17 18.99 9.52
N LEU A 247 -23.67 18.73 10.73
CA LEU A 247 -22.55 17.83 11.00
C LEU A 247 -23.08 16.45 11.44
N TYR A 248 -22.61 15.39 10.78
CA TYR A 248 -22.91 14.00 11.09
C TYR A 248 -21.63 13.28 11.56
N PRO A 249 -21.32 13.35 12.87
CA PRO A 249 -20.14 12.68 13.44
C PRO A 249 -20.40 11.19 13.62
N ARG A 250 -19.40 10.37 13.30
CA ARG A 250 -19.42 8.92 13.52
C ARG A 250 -18.09 8.46 14.09
N LEU A 251 -18.14 7.71 15.18
CA LEU A 251 -16.98 7.11 15.84
C LEU A 251 -17.19 5.60 15.91
N TYR A 252 -16.21 4.86 15.42
CA TYR A 252 -16.14 3.41 15.50
C TYR A 252 -14.81 3.05 16.15
N THR A 253 -14.81 2.12 17.10
CA THR A 253 -13.59 1.58 17.68
C THR A 253 -13.70 0.08 17.82
N ASN A 254 -12.59 -0.61 17.59
CA ASN A 254 -12.48 -2.05 17.77
C ASN A 254 -11.26 -2.36 18.61
N PHE A 255 -11.42 -3.21 19.61
CA PHE A 255 -10.34 -3.61 20.50
C PHE A 255 -10.29 -5.13 20.61
N ASP A 256 -9.32 -5.73 19.94
CA ASP A 256 -9.09 -7.17 19.97
C ASP A 256 -8.01 -7.48 21.01
N VAL A 257 -8.22 -8.50 21.83
CA VAL A 257 -7.20 -9.04 22.74
C VAL A 257 -7.15 -10.56 22.68
N GLY A 258 -5.95 -11.11 22.54
CA GLY A 258 -5.69 -12.53 22.35
C GLY A 258 -4.74 -13.08 23.41
N PHE A 259 -5.06 -14.26 23.92
CA PHE A 259 -4.25 -14.97 24.92
C PHE A 259 -4.06 -16.43 24.52
N PRO A 260 -2.91 -17.06 24.87
CA PRO A 260 -2.75 -18.51 24.73
C PRO A 260 -3.81 -19.25 25.55
N PHE A 261 -4.35 -20.34 25.01
CA PHE A 261 -5.45 -21.06 25.64
C PHE A 261 -5.24 -22.57 25.55
N LEU A 262 -5.37 -23.28 26.68
CA LEU A 262 -5.35 -24.74 26.89
C LEU A 262 -4.17 -25.56 26.33
N PHE A 263 -3.87 -25.49 25.03
CA PHE A 263 -2.83 -26.26 24.37
C PHE A 263 -1.75 -25.35 23.78
N ASN A 264 -0.61 -25.93 23.40
CA ASN A 264 0.43 -25.19 22.72
C ASN A 264 -0.09 -24.73 21.35
N HIS A 265 0.20 -23.48 21.01
CA HIS A 265 -0.20 -22.85 19.73
C HIS A 265 -1.70 -22.69 19.53
N SER A 266 -2.51 -22.81 20.60
CA SER A 266 -3.92 -22.40 20.57
C SER A 266 -4.13 -21.10 21.33
N SER A 267 -5.08 -20.29 20.84
CA SER A 267 -5.37 -18.96 21.37
C SER A 267 -6.88 -18.73 21.48
N ILE A 268 -7.26 -17.88 22.44
CA ILE A 268 -8.61 -17.34 22.56
C ILE A 268 -8.55 -15.84 22.33
N TRP A 269 -9.49 -15.31 21.54
CA TRP A 269 -9.57 -13.91 21.18
C TRP A 269 -10.91 -13.31 21.60
N LEU A 270 -10.87 -12.17 22.26
CA LEU A 270 -12.00 -11.30 22.51
C LEU A 270 -11.95 -10.18 21.46
N ARG A 271 -13.06 -9.93 20.76
CA ARG A 271 -13.20 -8.95 19.67
C ARG A 271 -14.54 -8.24 19.82
#